data_AF-A0A1Y1R9D5-F1
#
_entry.id   AF-A0A1Y1R9D5-F1
#
_cell.length_a   1.000
_cell.length_b   1.000
_cell.length_c   1.000
_cell.angle_alpha   90.00
_cell.angle_beta   90.00
_cell.angle_gamma   90.00
#
_symmetry.space_group_name_H-M   'P 1'
#
loop_
_entity.id
_entity.type
_entity.pdbx_description
1 polymer ?
#
loop_
_entity_poly.entity_id
_entity_poly.type
_entity_poly.pdbx_seq_one_letter_code
_entity_poly.pdbx_strand_id
1 'polypeptide(L)' 'MEINLVSEGLKFMVLGMIVVFVFLAVLVELMKLQAKLIAKYFPEKEPEAKMQAPRVPATDEASRTAAIIAAIAEFKKNKS' A
#
# COMPACT_ATOMS: atom_id res chain seq x y z
N MET A 1 -4.95 -59.54 4.64
CA MET A 1 -3.89 -58.52 4.84
C MET A 1 -4.38 -57.21 4.24
N GLU A 2 -5.22 -56.45 4.96
CA GLU A 2 -5.90 -55.26 4.38
C GLU A 2 -5.60 -53.94 5.11
N ILE A 3 -4.62 -53.92 6.02
CA ILE A 3 -4.31 -52.75 6.85
C ILE A 3 -3.40 -51.72 6.12
N ASN A 4 -2.87 -52.07 4.95
CA ASN A 4 -1.86 -51.23 4.28
C ASN A 4 -2.42 -50.21 3.27
N LEU A 5 -3.56 -50.47 2.59
CA LEU A 5 -3.97 -49.61 1.46
C LEU A 5 -4.43 -48.21 1.90
N VAL A 6 -5.29 -48.13 2.93
CA VAL A 6 -5.79 -46.83 3.42
C VAL A 6 -4.68 -46.04 4.11
N SER A 7 -3.82 -46.71 4.87
CA SER A 7 -2.68 -46.09 5.55
C SER A 7 -1.60 -45.62 4.57
N GLU A 8 -1.40 -46.34 3.47
CA GLU A 8 -0.51 -45.97 2.37
C GLU A 8 -1.07 -44.84 1.52
N GLY A 9 -2.38 -44.85 1.22
CA GLY A 9 -3.07 -43.73 0.59
C GLY A 9 -2.98 -42.43 1.41
N LEU A 10 -3.11 -42.52 2.73
CA LEU A 10 -2.94 -41.38 3.63
C LEU A 10 -1.50 -40.84 3.60
N LYS A 11 -0.48 -41.71 3.54
CA LYS A 11 0.91 -41.29 3.37
C LYS A 11 1.11 -40.52 2.08
N PHE A 12 0.55 -40.99 0.96
CA PHE A 12 0.66 -40.30 -0.32
C PHE A 12 -0.09 -38.96 -0.34
N MET A 13 -1.25 -38.85 0.34
CA MET A 13 -1.97 -37.59 0.51
C MET A 13 -1.12 -36.55 1.25
N VAL A 14 -0.54 -36.93 2.38
CA VAL A 14 0.33 -36.05 3.19
C VAL A 14 1.60 -35.69 2.41
N LEU A 15 2.22 -36.65 1.74
CA LEU A 15 3.41 -36.44 0.91
C LEU A 15 3.11 -35.44 -0.21
N GLY A 16 2.02 -35.62 -0.95
CA GLY A 16 1.59 -34.70 -2.01
C GLY A 16 1.34 -33.28 -1.48
N MET A 17 0.69 -33.17 -0.32
CA MET A 17 0.43 -31.88 0.32
C MET A 17 1.73 -31.15 0.69
N ILE A 18 2.70 -31.86 1.27
CA ILE A 18 4.00 -31.30 1.64
C ILE A 18 4.77 -30.86 0.40
N VAL A 19 4.82 -31.68 -0.66
CA VAL A 19 5.53 -31.35 -1.89
C VAL A 19 4.97 -30.07 -2.53
N VAL A 20 3.64 -29.94 -2.61
CA VAL A 20 3.00 -28.73 -3.14
C VAL A 20 3.29 -27.53 -2.24
N PHE A 21 3.21 -27.69 -0.91
CA PHE A 21 3.53 -26.62 0.03
C PHE A 21 4.97 -26.11 -0.13
N VAL A 22 5.94 -27.03 -0.20
CA VAL A 22 7.36 -26.69 -0.40
C VAL A 22 7.56 -25.99 -1.75
N PHE A 23 6.91 -26.48 -2.81
CA PHE A 23 6.98 -25.85 -4.12
C PHE A 23 6.48 -24.40 -4.09
N LEU A 24 5.32 -24.16 -3.47
CA LEU A 24 4.78 -22.81 -3.30
C LEU A 24 5.68 -21.93 -2.43
N ALA A 25 6.24 -22.48 -1.34
CA ALA A 25 7.17 -21.75 -0.48
C ALA A 25 8.42 -21.29 -1.25
N VAL A 26 8.96 -22.15 -2.12
CA VAL A 26 10.08 -21.79 -3.01
C VAL A 26 9.67 -20.71 -4.00
N LEU A 27 8.49 -20.80 -4.62
CA LEU A 27 7.99 -19.75 -5.51
C LEU A 27 7.85 -18.40 -4.82
N VAL A 28 7.32 -18.38 -3.60
CA VAL A 28 7.20 -17.15 -2.79
C VAL A 28 8.58 -16.57 -2.50
N GLU A 29 9.56 -17.39 -2.13
CA GLU A 29 10.91 -16.90 -1.84
C GLU A 29 11.62 -16.38 -3.11
N LEU A 30 11.41 -17.03 -4.26
CA LEU A 30 11.88 -16.53 -5.55
C LEU A 30 11.24 -15.17 -5.90
N MET A 31 9.94 -15.01 -5.70
CA MET A 31 9.27 -13.72 -5.90
C MET A 31 9.83 -12.64 -4.98
N LYS A 32 10.14 -12.96 -3.72
CA LYS A 32 10.79 -12.02 -2.79
C LYS A 32 12.21 -11.68 -3.22
N LEU A 33 12.96 -12.64 -3.74
CA LEU A 33 14.28 -12.40 -4.29
C LEU A 33 14.21 -11.48 -5.51
N GLN A 34 13.27 -11.73 -6.43
CA GLN A 34 12.99 -10.86 -7.57
C GLN A 34 12.64 -9.44 -7.11
N ALA A 35 11.75 -9.29 -6.13
CA ALA A 35 11.37 -7.99 -5.57
C ALA A 35 12.57 -7.23 -4.97
N LYS A 36 13.44 -7.91 -4.22
CA LYS A 36 14.69 -7.32 -3.69
C LYS A 36 15.66 -6.93 -4.80
N LEU A 37 15.77 -7.75 -5.85
CA LEU A 37 16.63 -7.48 -6.99
C LEU A 37 16.13 -6.24 -7.74
N ILE A 38 14.83 -6.17 -8.01
CA ILE A 38 14.20 -5.01 -8.65
C ILE A 38 14.41 -3.77 -7.78
N ALA A 39 14.10 -3.81 -6.48
CA ALA A 39 14.29 -2.66 -5.59
C ALA A 39 15.75 -2.17 -5.53
N LYS A 40 16.73 -3.06 -5.67
CA LYS A 40 18.16 -2.72 -5.64
C LYS A 40 18.67 -2.13 -6.95
N TYR A 41 18.26 -2.69 -8.10
CA TYR A 41 18.81 -2.32 -9.41
C TYR A 41 17.91 -1.33 -10.18
N PHE A 42 16.62 -1.36 -9.91
CA PHE A 42 15.60 -0.43 -10.41
C PHE A 42 14.81 0.11 -9.22
N PRO A 43 15.45 0.90 -8.33
CA PRO A 43 14.70 1.58 -7.28
C PRO A 43 13.64 2.43 -7.98
N GLU A 44 12.37 2.04 -7.85
CA GLU A 44 11.28 2.96 -8.14
C GLU A 44 11.54 4.16 -7.23
N LYS A 45 11.69 5.35 -7.83
CA LYS A 45 11.50 6.59 -7.09
C LYS A 45 10.11 6.42 -6.49
N GLU A 46 10.03 6.15 -5.19
CA GLU A 46 8.76 6.23 -4.50
C GLU A 46 8.16 7.57 -4.92
N PRO A 47 6.95 7.61 -5.52
CA PRO A 47 6.20 8.84 -5.44
C PRO A 47 6.12 9.07 -3.94
N GLU A 48 6.84 10.09 -3.44
CA GLU A 48 6.78 10.52 -2.04
C GLU A 48 5.35 10.29 -1.61
N ALA A 49 5.13 9.31 -0.72
CA ALA A 49 3.80 8.88 -0.36
C ALA A 49 3.04 10.17 -0.10
N LYS A 50 2.10 10.54 -0.99
CA LYS A 50 1.50 11.89 -0.99
C LYS A 50 1.11 12.11 0.44
N MET A 51 1.88 12.94 1.13
CA MET A 51 1.65 13.24 2.53
C MET A 51 0.18 13.64 2.53
N GLN A 52 -0.67 12.87 3.22
CA GLN A 52 -2.08 13.19 3.28
C GLN A 52 -2.11 14.67 3.57
N ALA A 53 -2.66 15.44 2.62
CA ALA A 53 -2.52 16.88 2.62
C ALA A 53 -2.84 17.36 4.04
N PRO A 54 -1.99 18.20 4.67
CA PRO A 54 -2.26 18.68 6.01
C PRO A 54 -3.72 19.11 6.06
N ARG A 55 -4.52 18.50 6.95
CA ARG A 55 -5.89 18.97 7.18
C ARG A 55 -5.73 20.43 7.56
N VAL A 56 -6.12 21.31 6.63
CA VAL A 56 -6.08 22.76 6.82
C VAL A 56 -6.88 23.02 8.10
N PRO A 57 -6.28 23.63 9.13
CA PRO A 57 -7.06 23.98 10.31
C PRO A 57 -8.17 24.93 9.85
N ALA A 58 -9.41 24.68 10.30
CA ALA A 58 -10.62 25.44 9.93
C ALA A 58 -10.55 26.96 10.25
N THR A 59 -9.42 27.44 10.76
CA THR A 59 -9.06 28.85 10.96
C THR A 59 -8.73 29.58 9.65
N ASP A 60 -8.34 28.87 8.59
CA ASP A 60 -7.90 29.49 7.33
C ASP A 60 -9.07 30.06 6.51
N GLU A 61 -10.22 29.39 6.50
CA GLU A 61 -11.41 29.84 5.75
C GLU A 61 -11.99 31.14 6.32
N ALA A 62 -12.01 31.29 7.65
CA ALA A 62 -12.46 32.51 8.31
C ALA A 62 -11.49 33.68 8.04
N SER A 63 -10.19 33.42 8.06
CA SER A 63 -9.14 34.39 7.73
C SER A 63 -9.21 34.85 6.28
N ARG A 64 -9.39 33.90 5.34
CA ARG A 64 -9.58 34.19 3.90
C ARG A 64 -10.82 35.03 3.65
N THR A 65 -11.94 34.68 4.28
CA THR A 65 -13.19 35.43 4.16
C THR A 65 -13.02 36.86 4.69
N ALA A 66 -12.36 37.04 5.84
CA ALA A 66 -12.07 38.35 6.39
C ALA A 66 -11.14 39.18 5.48
N ALA A 67 -10.12 38.56 4.89
CA ALA A 67 -9.21 39.22 3.95
C ALA A 67 -9.93 39.69 2.67
N ILE A 68 -10.82 38.85 2.12
CA ILE A 68 -11.64 39.21 0.95
C ILE A 68 -12.58 40.37 1.28
N ILE A 69 -13.27 40.34 2.42
CA ILE A 69 -14.15 41.42 2.86
C ILE A 69 -13.38 42.73 3.04
N ALA A 70 -12.19 42.69 3.64
CA ALA A 70 -11.33 43.85 3.82
C ALA A 70 -10.90 44.45 2.48
N ALA A 71 -10.51 43.62 1.51
CA ALA A 71 -10.13 44.07 0.17
C ALA A 71 -11.30 44.77 -0.56
N ILE A 72 -12.52 44.24 -0.44
CA ILE A 72 -13.72 44.84 -1.05
C ILE A 72 -14.06 46.17 -0.37
N ALA A 73 -13.96 46.25 0.96
CA ALA A 73 -14.21 47.47 1.71
C ALA A 73 -13.23 48.58 1.34
N GLU A 74 -11.94 48.26 1.22
CA GLU A 74 -10.87 49.18 0.80
C GLU A 74 -11.13 49.70 -0.63
N PHE A 75 -11.46 48.80 -1.57
CA PHE A 75 -11.77 49.15 -2.95
C PHE A 75 -12.98 50.08 -3.05
N LYS A 76 -14.05 49.83 -2.27
CA LYS A 76 -15.24 50.68 -2.26
C LYS A 76 -14.95 52.07 -1.66
N LYS A 77 -14.11 52.13 -0.62
CA LYS A 77 -13.65 53.39 -0.01
C LYS A 77 -12.80 54.22 -0.97
N ASN A 78 -11.95 53.56 -1.77
CA ASN A 78 -11.07 54.22 -2.75
C ASN A 78 -11.77 54.57 -4.08
N LYS A 79 -13.00 54.10 -4.29
CA LYS A 79 -13.83 54.38 -5.49
C LYS A 79 -14.97 55.38 -5.22
N SER A 80 -15.13 55.84 -3.98
CA SER A 80 -15.97 57.00 -3.61
C SER A 80 -15.09 58.23 -3.47
#